data_AF-A0A918NA97-F1
#
_entry.id   AF-A0A918NA97-F1
#
_cell.length_a   1.000
_cell.length_b   1.000
_cell.length_c   1.000
_cell.angle_alpha   90.00
_cell.angle_beta   90.00
_cell.angle_gamma   90.00
#
_symmetry.space_group_name_H-M   'P 1'
#
loop_
_entity.id
_entity.type
_entity.pdbx_description
1 polymer ?
#
loop_
_entity_poly.entity_id
_entity_poly.type
_entity_poly.pdbx_seq_one_letter_code
_entity_poly.pdbx_strand_id
1 'polypeptide(L)' 'MVSSVISAGVSGIQGGLYSLDRSAQQIANANKPPEQGGPDNIVEPMVDQIQGKQQVQASARVVEAGSDVLGTLIDIEV' A
#
# COMPACT_ATOMS: atom_id res chain seq x y z
N MET A 1 -21.28 8.36 3.13
CA MET A 1 -19.95 8.62 3.75
C MET A 1 -19.09 7.36 3.82
N VAL A 2 -19.58 6.23 4.34
CA VAL A 2 -18.81 4.96 4.40
C VAL A 2 -18.35 4.46 3.02
N SER A 3 -19.22 4.52 2.00
CA SER A 3 -18.85 4.18 0.61
C SER A 3 -17.68 5.02 0.06
N SER A 4 -17.58 6.30 0.46
CA SER A 4 -16.48 7.20 0.07
C SER A 4 -15.18 6.89 0.80
N VAL A 5 -15.27 6.38 2.03
CA VAL A 5 -14.10 5.97 2.83
C VAL A 5 -13.54 4.63 2.33
N ILE A 6 -14.41 3.69 1.96
CA ILE A 6 -14.03 2.43 1.33
C ILE A 6 -13.36 2.69 -0.03
N SER A 7 -13.91 3.58 -0.86
CA SER A 7 -13.30 3.90 -2.16
C SER A 7 -11.92 4.56 -2.00
N ALA A 8 -11.76 5.43 -1.00
CA ALA A 8 -10.47 6.04 -0.67
C ALA A 8 -9.47 4.98 -0.17
N GLY A 9 -9.91 4.03 0.66
CA GLY A 9 -9.09 2.89 1.09
C GLY A 9 -8.66 2.00 -0.06
N VAL A 10 -9.57 1.62 -0.97
CA VAL A 10 -9.23 0.83 -2.16
C VAL A 10 -8.24 1.58 -3.07
N SER A 11 -8.45 2.88 -3.27
CA SER A 11 -7.53 3.72 -4.06
C SER A 11 -6.14 3.81 -3.40
N GLY A 12 -6.09 3.91 -2.07
CA GLY A 12 -4.85 3.92 -1.29
C GLY A 12 -4.10 2.59 -1.33
N ILE A 13 -4.82 1.45 -1.34
CA ILE A 13 -4.23 0.13 -1.56
C ILE A 13 -3.59 0.07 -2.96
N GLN A 14 -4.32 0.50 -3.99
CA GLN A 14 -3.83 0.45 -5.37
C GLN A 14 -2.60 1.33 -5.58
N GLY A 15 -2.60 2.55 -5.05
CA GLY A 15 -1.45 3.45 -5.09
C GLY A 15 -0.25 2.90 -4.30
N GLY A 16 -0.50 2.36 -3.10
CA GLY A 16 0.55 1.75 -2.28
C GLY A 16 1.19 0.53 -2.94
N LEU A 17 0.40 -0.32 -3.61
CA LEU A 17 0.90 -1.47 -4.36
C LEU A 17 1.78 -1.05 -5.54
N TYR A 18 1.40 0.00 -6.28
CA TYR A 18 2.21 0.52 -7.38
C TYR A 18 3.57 1.03 -6.90
N SER A 19 3.60 1.79 -5.80
CA SER A 19 4.86 2.25 -5.20
C SER A 19 5.70 1.07 -4.70
N LEU A 20 5.07 0.07 -4.09
CA LEU A 20 5.74 -1.12 -3.56
C LEU A 20 6.37 -1.97 -4.68
N ASP A 21 5.68 -2.13 -5.81
CA ASP A 21 6.20 -2.84 -6.99
C ASP A 21 7.41 -2.10 -7.59
N ARG A 22 7.31 -0.78 -7.74
CA ARG A 22 8.42 0.05 -8.23
C ARG A 22 9.65 -0.04 -7.34
N SER A 23 9.47 0.04 -6.01
CA SER A 23 10.57 -0.08 -5.05
C SER A 23 11.15 -1.50 -5.03
N ALA A 24 10.31 -2.53 -5.13
CA ALA A 24 10.75 -3.92 -5.22
C ALA A 24 11.61 -4.16 -6.47
N GLN A 25 11.25 -3.58 -7.63
CA GLN A 25 12.06 -3.66 -8.84
C GLN A 25 13.43 -2.98 -8.67
N GLN A 26 13.49 -1.83 -7.99
CA GLN A 26 14.76 -1.15 -7.71
C GLN A 26 15.64 -1.99 -6.77
N ILE A 27 15.06 -2.58 -5.73
CA ILE A 27 15.77 -3.50 -4.82
C ILE A 27 16.22 -4.76 -5.56
N ALA A 28 15.42 -5.31 -6.47
CA ALA A 28 15.82 -6.48 -7.27
C ALA A 28 17.00 -6.16 -8.20
N ASN A 29 17.04 -4.94 -8.73
CA ASN A 29 18.15 -4.44 -9.55
C ASN A 29 19.37 -4.00 -8.72
N ALA A 30 19.30 -3.99 -7.39
CA ALA A 30 20.41 -3.66 -6.51
C ALA A 30 21.65 -4.55 -6.67
N ASN A 31 21.46 -5.77 -7.21
CA ASN A 31 22.55 -6.69 -7.52
C ASN A 31 23.32 -6.29 -8.79
N LYS A 32 22.88 -5.28 -9.54
CA LYS A 32 23.58 -4.76 -10.72
C LYS A 32 24.51 -3.62 -10.31
N PRO A 33 25.73 -3.54 -10.87
CA PRO A 33 26.58 -2.36 -10.71
C PRO A 33 25.86 -1.09 -11.19
N PRO A 34 26.12 0.09 -10.59
CA PRO A 34 25.53 1.36 -11.02
C PRO A 34 25.76 1.67 -12.50
N GLU A 35 26.92 1.27 -13.02
CA GLU A 35 27.31 1.39 -14.43
C GLU A 35 26.39 0.60 -15.39
N GLN A 36 25.62 -0.37 -14.87
CA GLN A 36 24.68 -1.20 -15.61
C GLN A 36 23.21 -0.86 -15.29
N GLY A 37 22.96 0.29 -14.66
CA GLY A 37 21.63 0.76 -14.26
C GLY A 37 21.16 0.24 -12.90
N GLY A 38 22.09 -0.20 -12.05
CA GLY A 38 21.82 -0.46 -10.63
C GLY A 38 21.66 0.83 -9.81
N PRO A 39 20.90 0.83 -8.71
CA PRO A 39 20.79 1.99 -7.82
C PRO A 39 22.10 2.27 -7.09
N ASP A 40 22.52 3.54 -7.01
CA ASP A 40 23.69 3.99 -6.23
C ASP A 40 23.52 3.72 -4.72
N ASN A 41 22.27 3.69 -4.24
CA ASN A 41 21.92 3.44 -2.85
C ASN A 41 20.64 2.59 -2.75
N ILE A 42 20.72 1.48 -2.01
CA ILE A 42 19.60 0.55 -1.78
C ILE A 42 18.70 1.02 -0.61
N VAL A 43 19.21 1.89 0.27
CA VAL A 43 18.48 2.35 1.46
C VAL A 43 17.20 3.10 1.07
N GLU A 44 17.27 3.98 0.07
CA GLU A 44 16.12 4.77 -0.40
C GLU A 44 14.97 3.88 -0.93
N PRO A 45 15.20 2.95 -1.88
CA PRO A 45 14.13 2.08 -2.34
C PRO A 45 13.63 1.11 -1.24
N MET A 46 14.45 0.75 -0.25
CA MET A 46 13.98 -0.02 0.93
C MET A 46 13.05 0.79 1.83
N VAL A 47 13.36 2.07 2.09
CA VAL A 47 12.50 2.97 2.86
C VAL A 47 11.18 3.20 2.12
N ASP A 48 11.24 3.45 0.81
CA ASP A 48 10.05 3.59 -0.03
C ASP A 48 9.17 2.33 -0.02
N GLN A 49 9.79 1.14 -0.04
CA GLN A 49 9.07 -0.12 0.08
C GLN A 49 8.35 -0.25 1.43
N ILE A 50 8.98 0.16 2.53
CA ILE A 50 8.37 0.17 3.87
C ILE A 50 7.20 1.17 3.90
N GLN A 51 7.36 2.36 3.33
CA GLN A 51 6.28 3.36 3.25
C GLN A 51 5.10 2.86 2.42
N GLY A 52 5.36 2.26 1.25
CA GLY A 52 4.34 1.66 0.40
C GLY A 52 3.57 0.56 1.14
N LYS A 53 4.28 -0.31 1.88
CA LYS A 53 3.65 -1.35 2.72
C LYS A 53 2.76 -0.73 3.80
N GLN A 54 3.25 0.29 4.49
CA GLN A 54 2.50 0.99 5.53
C GLN A 54 1.22 1.62 4.95
N GLN A 55 1.31 2.23 3.75
CA GLN A 55 0.18 2.83 3.05
C GLN A 55 -0.89 1.80 2.68
N VAL A 56 -0.48 0.64 2.15
CA VAL A 56 -1.41 -0.46 1.85
C VAL A 56 -2.06 -0.97 3.12
N GLN A 57 -1.30 -1.19 4.19
CA GLN A 57 -1.82 -1.67 5.47
C GLN A 57 -2.80 -0.69 6.12
N ALA A 58 -2.48 0.60 6.12
CA ALA A 58 -3.36 1.64 6.62
C ALA A 58 -4.67 1.69 5.82
N SER A 59 -4.56 1.62 4.49
CA SER A 59 -5.70 1.65 3.59
C SER A 59 -6.57 0.39 3.71
N ALA A 60 -5.97 -0.78 3.92
CA ALA A 60 -6.67 -2.03 4.23
C ALA A 60 -7.46 -1.93 5.55
N ARG A 61 -6.87 -1.37 6.61
CA ARG A 61 -7.58 -1.12 7.87
C ARG A 61 -8.77 -0.18 7.72
N VAL A 62 -8.69 0.81 6.83
CA VAL A 62 -9.82 1.72 6.54
C VAL A 62 -10.96 0.97 5.87
N VAL A 63 -10.66 0.08 4.92
CA VAL A 63 -11.67 -0.77 4.27
C VAL A 63 -12.29 -1.74 5.27
N GLU A 64 -11.47 -2.38 6.12
CA GLU A 64 -11.91 -3.28 7.19
C GLU A 64 -12.84 -2.57 8.18
N ALA A 65 -12.43 -1.43 8.73
CA ALA A 65 -13.27 -0.64 9.62
C ALA A 65 -14.59 -0.19 8.96
N GLY A 66 -14.56 0.14 7.67
CA GLY A 66 -15.77 0.42 6.90
C GLY A 66 -16.70 -0.79 6.78
N SER A 67 -16.14 -1.99 6.58
CA SER A 67 -16.87 -3.26 6.55
C SER A 67 -17.47 -3.61 7.90
N ASP A 68 -16.73 -3.42 9.00
CA ASP A 68 -17.21 -3.70 10.36
C ASP A 68 -18.36 -2.76 10.77
N VAL A 69 -18.28 -1.48 10.40
CA VAL A 69 -19.38 -0.54 10.62
C VAL A 69 -20.61 -0.93 9.80
N LEU A 70 -20.45 -1.40 8.56
CA LEU A 70 -21.57 -1.90 7.77
C LEU A 70 -22.15 -3.19 8.36
N GLY A 71 -21.31 -4.13 8.79
CA GLY A 71 -21.74 -5.37 9.42
C GLY A 71 -22.52 -5.13 10.70
N THR A 72 -22.02 -4.25 11.56
CA THR A 72 -22.73 -3.84 12.79
C THR A 72 -24.04 -3.13 12.48
N LEU A 73 -24.13 -2.26 11.48
CA LEU A 73 -25.40 -1.64 11.07
C LEU A 73 -26.44 -2.67 10.60
N ILE A 74 -26.02 -3.65 9.80
CA ILE A 74 -26.91 -4.74 9.33
C ILE A 74 -27.37 -5.60 10.51
N ASP A 75 -26.48 -5.91 11.45
CA ASP A 75 -26.78 -6.77 12.61
C ASP A 75 -27.76 -6.11 13.61
N ILE A 76 -27.80 -4.77 13.68
CA ILE A 76 -28.76 -4.02 14.51
C ILE A 76 -30.16 -3.97 13.85
N GLU A 77 -30.25 -4.16 12.53
CA GLU A 77 -31.51 -4.09 11.76
C GLU A 77 -32.29 -5.42 11.70
N VAL A 78 -31.84 -6.46 12.43
CA VAL A 78 -32.48 -7.79 12.49
C VAL A 78 -33.43 -7.93 13.69
#